data_AF-A0AA36EX95-F1
#
_entry.id   AF-A0AA36EX95-F1
#
_cell.length_a   1.000
_cell.length_b   1.000
_cell.length_c   1.000
_cell.angle_alpha   90.00
_cell.angle_beta   90.00
_cell.angle_gamma   90.00
#
_symmetry.space_group_name_H-M   'P 1'
#
loop_
_entity.id
_entity.type
_entity.pdbx_description
1 polymer ?
#
loop_
_entity_poly.entity_id
_entity_poly.type
_entity_poly.pdbx_seq_one_letter_code
_entity_poly.pdbx_strand_id
1 'polypeptide(L)'
;MFTKMLRVLSSKKHLCYHLCSKVKRNMNTSEVAAALRPFYFAVHPDMFGQYPKERSTNEDSLKKLNEYVSSLHTLGYARPTKVKFYLKITDDNEGSPVFKEIHISLLSRDLKTTVKTILKTCNLPLDYVDHVANQSKINTSSPVFRPLDPSIVMKPNPQISLQ
;
A
#
# COMPACT_ATOMS: atom_id res chain seq x y z
N MET A 1 -33.44 -55.05 -46.51
CA MET A 1 -32.74 -55.75 -45.42
C MET A 1 -32.62 -54.79 -44.25
N PHE A 2 -33.30 -55.11 -43.14
CA PHE A 2 -32.96 -54.87 -41.72
C PHE A 2 -32.23 -53.56 -41.35
N THR A 3 -32.92 -52.51 -40.87
CA THR A 3 -33.37 -52.21 -39.47
C THR A 3 -32.31 -51.72 -38.48
N LYS A 4 -32.68 -50.63 -37.76
CA LYS A 4 -32.26 -50.14 -36.42
C LYS A 4 -30.97 -49.31 -36.37
N MET A 5 -30.80 -48.27 -35.55
CA MET A 5 -31.54 -47.66 -34.42
C MET A 5 -30.92 -46.24 -34.22
N LEU A 6 -31.70 -45.15 -34.15
CA LEU A 6 -32.22 -44.46 -32.94
C LEU A 6 -31.21 -43.63 -32.11
N ARG A 7 -31.55 -42.32 -32.00
CA ARG A 7 -31.32 -41.35 -30.90
C ARG A 7 -29.85 -40.99 -30.62
N VAL A 8 -29.49 -39.72 -30.42
CA VAL A 8 -29.91 -38.88 -29.29
C VAL A 8 -29.86 -37.38 -29.65
N LEU A 9 -30.97 -36.68 -29.47
CA LEU A 9 -31.01 -35.26 -29.13
C LEU A 9 -30.82 -35.13 -27.61
N SER A 10 -29.75 -34.46 -27.16
CA SER A 10 -29.52 -34.02 -25.77
C SER A 10 -28.23 -33.19 -25.76
N SER A 11 -28.05 -32.01 -25.17
CA SER A 11 -28.87 -31.12 -24.36
C SER A 11 -28.07 -29.79 -24.30
N LYS A 12 -28.73 -28.62 -24.47
CA LYS A 12 -28.14 -27.31 -24.13
C LYS A 12 -27.79 -27.29 -22.64
N LYS A 13 -26.52 -27.09 -22.25
CA LYS A 13 -26.15 -26.67 -20.88
C LYS A 13 -24.86 -25.83 -20.90
N HIS A 14 -25.03 -24.52 -20.74
CA HIS A 14 -24.12 -23.61 -20.02
C HIS A 14 -22.64 -24.00 -20.03
N LEU A 15 -21.93 -23.70 -21.10
CA LEU A 15 -20.52 -23.39 -20.99
C LEU A 15 -20.36 -21.89 -20.76
N CYS A 16 -21.04 -21.41 -19.71
CA CYS A 16 -20.63 -20.23 -18.98
C CYS A 16 -19.32 -20.65 -18.31
N TYR A 17 -18.21 -20.57 -19.06
CA TYR A 17 -16.90 -20.66 -18.46
C TYR A 17 -16.89 -19.67 -17.32
N HIS A 18 -16.66 -20.20 -16.13
CA HIS A 18 -16.44 -19.49 -14.88
C HIS A 18 -15.39 -18.38 -15.10
N LEU A 19 -15.81 -17.22 -15.60
CA LEU A 19 -15.25 -15.95 -15.20
C LEU A 19 -15.69 -15.73 -13.76
N CYS A 20 -15.18 -16.58 -12.85
CA CYS A 20 -14.91 -16.13 -11.51
C CYS A 20 -13.81 -15.08 -11.66
N SER A 21 -14.21 -13.90 -12.15
CA SER A 21 -13.46 -12.68 -12.00
C SER A 21 -13.29 -12.56 -10.50
N LYS A 22 -12.14 -13.03 -10.00
CA LYS A 22 -11.66 -12.62 -8.69
C LYS A 22 -11.60 -11.10 -8.81
N VAL A 23 -12.65 -10.43 -8.37
CA VAL A 23 -12.66 -9.00 -8.13
C VAL A 23 -11.56 -8.79 -7.09
N LYS A 24 -10.33 -8.60 -7.58
CA LYS A 24 -9.21 -8.22 -6.73
C LYS A 24 -9.62 -6.87 -6.21
N ARG A 25 -9.96 -6.80 -4.92
CA ARG A 25 -10.19 -5.51 -4.26
C ARG A 25 -8.96 -4.65 -4.53
N ASN A 26 -9.16 -3.54 -5.24
CA ASN A 26 -8.11 -2.53 -5.39
C ASN A 26 -7.76 -2.01 -3.99
N MET A 27 -6.48 -1.73 -3.75
CA MET A 27 -6.07 -1.10 -2.50
C MET A 27 -6.77 0.25 -2.38
N ASN A 28 -7.30 0.55 -1.20
CA ASN A 28 -7.88 1.87 -0.93
C ASN A 28 -6.75 2.92 -0.74
N THR A 29 -7.10 4.20 -0.73
CA THR A 29 -6.13 5.30 -0.54
C THR A 29 -5.33 5.21 0.77
N SER A 30 -5.96 4.82 1.89
CA SER A 30 -5.26 4.73 3.18
C SER A 30 -4.28 3.56 3.23
N GLU A 31 -4.62 2.42 2.61
CA GLU A 31 -3.72 1.27 2.45
C GLU A 31 -2.52 1.64 1.56
N VAL A 32 -2.75 2.38 0.48
CA VAL A 32 -1.65 2.87 -0.38
C VAL A 32 -0.73 3.82 0.40
N ALA A 33 -1.30 4.77 1.14
CA ALA A 33 -0.51 5.71 1.94
C ALA A 33 0.30 5.00 3.04
N ALA A 34 -0.30 4.02 3.74
CA ALA A 34 0.38 3.22 4.74
C ALA A 34 1.50 2.37 4.13
N ALA A 35 1.26 1.76 2.97
CA ALA A 35 2.27 0.95 2.26
C ALA A 35 3.45 1.78 1.76
N LEU A 36 3.20 3.00 1.28
CA LEU A 36 4.23 3.92 0.78
C LEU A 36 4.91 4.74 1.87
N ARG A 37 4.47 4.64 3.13
CA ARG A 37 5.07 5.36 4.26
C ARG A 37 6.60 5.22 4.37
N PRO A 38 7.21 4.01 4.32
CA PRO A 38 8.66 3.88 4.34
C PRO A 38 9.33 4.58 3.15
N PHE A 39 8.68 4.60 1.99
CA PHE A 39 9.16 5.34 0.83
C PHE A 39 9.12 6.84 1.04
N TYR A 40 8.01 7.39 1.53
CA TYR A 40 7.89 8.83 1.80
C TYR A 40 8.96 9.30 2.79
N PHE A 41 9.22 8.55 3.86
CA PHE A 41 10.30 8.91 4.78
C PHE A 41 11.69 8.93 4.14
N ALA A 42 11.97 8.06 3.18
CA ALA A 42 13.27 8.00 2.53
C ALA A 42 13.52 9.15 1.53
N VAL A 43 12.46 9.65 0.87
CA VAL A 43 12.58 10.64 -0.22
C VAL A 43 12.02 12.02 0.11
N HIS A 44 11.38 12.20 1.26
CA HIS A 44 10.65 13.43 1.54
C HIS A 44 11.61 14.66 1.57
N PRO A 45 11.20 15.82 1.01
CA PRO A 45 12.09 16.95 0.76
C PRO A 45 12.74 17.54 2.01
N ASP A 46 12.15 17.33 3.18
CA ASP A 46 12.64 17.84 4.46
C ASP A 46 14.02 17.29 4.85
N MET A 47 14.33 16.05 4.46
CA MET A 47 15.65 15.44 4.73
C MET A 47 16.76 16.02 3.85
N PHE A 48 16.39 16.82 2.84
CA PHE A 48 17.28 17.42 1.85
C PHE A 48 17.40 18.93 2.05
N GLY A 49 17.19 19.45 3.26
CA GLY A 49 17.28 20.88 3.56
C GLY A 49 18.61 21.54 3.14
N GLN A 50 19.72 20.81 3.20
CA GLN A 50 21.05 21.26 2.78
C GLN A 50 21.33 21.05 1.27
N TYR A 51 20.40 20.44 0.53
CA TYR A 51 20.56 19.95 -0.84
C TYR A 51 19.40 20.41 -1.73
N PRO A 52 19.38 21.70 -2.15
CA PRO A 52 18.21 22.30 -2.80
C PRO A 52 17.86 21.66 -4.15
N LYS A 53 18.86 21.16 -4.89
CA LYS A 53 18.66 20.52 -6.20
C LYS A 53 17.96 19.17 -6.06
N GLU A 54 18.43 18.35 -5.12
CA GLU A 54 17.89 17.03 -4.79
C GLU A 54 16.49 17.18 -4.20
N ARG A 55 16.31 18.17 -3.29
CA ARG A 55 15.01 18.54 -2.71
C ARG A 55 13.98 18.87 -3.78
N SER A 56 14.30 19.78 -4.70
CA SER A 56 13.39 20.17 -5.78
C SER A 56 13.04 19.00 -6.69
N THR A 57 14.02 18.16 -7.04
CA THR A 57 13.78 16.96 -7.84
C THR A 57 12.81 16.00 -7.14
N ASN A 58 13.01 15.75 -5.84
CA ASN A 58 12.14 14.87 -5.07
C ASN A 58 10.73 15.44 -4.91
N GLU A 59 10.59 16.75 -4.71
CA GLU A 59 9.30 17.42 -4.62
C GLU A 59 8.50 17.27 -5.94
N ASP A 60 9.13 17.56 -7.08
CA ASP A 60 8.47 17.46 -8.39
C ASP A 60 8.12 16.02 -8.75
N SER A 61 9.01 15.07 -8.43
CA SER A 61 8.74 13.64 -8.63
C SER A 61 7.66 13.11 -7.69
N LEU A 62 7.58 13.58 -6.44
CA LEU A 62 6.50 13.23 -5.51
C LEU A 62 5.15 13.72 -6.02
N LYS A 63 5.07 14.96 -6.54
CA LYS A 63 3.85 15.49 -7.16
C LYS A 63 3.38 14.59 -8.30
N LYS A 64 4.27 14.24 -9.24
CA LYS A 64 3.96 13.34 -10.37
C LYS A 64 3.52 11.95 -9.92
N LEU A 65 4.19 11.39 -8.91
CA LEU A 65 3.81 10.09 -8.35
C LEU A 65 2.42 10.14 -7.73
N ASN A 66 2.12 11.15 -6.93
CA ASN A 66 0.84 11.32 -6.26
C ASN A 66 -0.30 11.54 -7.26
N GLU A 67 -0.05 12.34 -8.30
CA GLU A 67 -0.98 12.53 -9.41
C GLU A 67 -1.26 11.20 -10.14
N TYR A 68 -0.22 10.42 -10.41
CA TYR A 68 -0.34 9.12 -11.05
C TYR A 68 -1.17 8.14 -10.20
N VAL A 69 -0.86 8.02 -8.91
CA VAL A 69 -1.60 7.18 -7.96
C VAL A 69 -3.06 7.63 -7.84
N SER A 70 -3.29 8.94 -7.75
CA SER A 70 -4.64 9.51 -7.68
C SER A 70 -5.44 9.19 -8.95
N SER A 71 -4.84 9.36 -10.12
CA SER A 71 -5.47 9.03 -11.41
C SER A 71 -5.82 7.55 -11.52
N LEU A 72 -4.93 6.65 -11.09
CA LEU A 72 -5.22 5.22 -11.02
C LEU A 72 -6.41 4.91 -10.09
N HIS A 73 -6.51 5.62 -8.96
CA HIS A 73 -7.58 5.40 -7.99
C HIS A 73 -8.93 5.97 -8.46
N THR A 74 -8.95 7.15 -9.09
CA THR A 74 -10.20 7.84 -9.48
C THR A 74 -10.69 7.46 -10.88
N LEU A 75 -9.79 7.36 -11.85
CA LEU A 75 -10.11 7.11 -13.25
C LEU A 75 -9.91 5.63 -13.64
N GLY A 76 -9.22 4.84 -12.82
CA GLY A 76 -8.86 3.46 -13.14
C GLY A 76 -7.71 3.32 -14.16
N TYR A 77 -7.16 4.44 -14.62
CA TYR A 77 -6.00 4.48 -15.52
C TYR A 77 -5.15 5.73 -15.25
N ALA A 78 -3.87 5.66 -15.58
CA ALA A 78 -2.95 6.79 -15.49
C ALA A 78 -1.96 6.74 -16.65
N ARG A 79 -1.48 7.90 -17.07
CA ARG A 79 -0.50 8.00 -18.16
C ARG A 79 0.86 7.48 -17.69
N PRO A 80 1.48 6.55 -18.44
CA PRO A 80 2.81 6.08 -18.10
C PRO A 80 3.81 7.21 -17.95
N THR A 81 4.54 7.22 -16.84
CA THR A 81 5.46 8.31 -16.50
C THR A 81 6.71 7.75 -15.86
N LYS A 82 7.85 8.43 -16.04
CA LYS A 82 9.09 8.15 -15.33
C LYS A 82 9.34 9.25 -14.31
N VAL A 83 9.63 8.84 -13.08
CA VAL A 83 9.96 9.75 -11.97
C VAL A 83 11.34 9.42 -11.42
N LYS A 84 12.02 10.45 -10.91
CA LYS A 84 13.39 10.36 -10.43
C LYS A 84 13.46 10.80 -8.98
N PHE A 85 14.09 9.99 -8.12
CA PHE A 85 14.26 10.35 -6.72
C PHE A 85 15.72 10.23 -6.30
N TYR A 86 16.08 10.99 -5.28
CA TYR A 86 17.31 10.87 -4.52
C TYR A 86 16.98 10.27 -3.16
N LEU A 87 17.73 9.25 -2.76
CA LEU A 87 17.74 8.70 -1.42
C LEU A 87 19.03 9.10 -0.73
N LYS A 88 18.92 9.51 0.54
CA LYS A 88 20.08 9.76 1.37
C LYS A 88 20.60 8.44 1.91
N ILE A 89 21.84 8.09 1.56
CA ILE A 89 22.59 7.02 2.23
C ILE A 89 23.38 7.72 3.32
N THR A 90 22.95 7.54 4.57
CA THR A 90 23.78 7.87 5.73
C THR A 90 24.74 6.72 5.95
N ASP A 91 26.00 6.91 5.55
CA ASP A 91 27.09 6.26 6.25
C ASP A 91 27.31 7.06 7.53
N ASP A 92 27.30 6.40 8.68
CA ASP A 92 27.53 7.03 10.01
C ASP A 92 28.95 7.62 10.15
N ASN A 93 29.77 7.51 9.11
CA ASN A 93 31.08 8.12 9.02
C ASN A 93 30.93 9.58 8.59
N GLU A 94 31.63 10.46 9.29
CA GLU A 94 31.68 11.93 9.31
C GLU A 94 31.98 12.64 7.97
N GLY A 95 31.56 12.07 6.84
CA GLY A 95 31.72 12.57 5.48
C GLY A 95 30.42 13.12 4.89
N SER A 96 30.56 13.79 3.73
CA SER A 96 29.43 14.31 2.95
C SER A 96 28.40 13.20 2.67
N PRO A 97 27.09 13.47 2.82
CA PRO A 97 26.06 12.47 2.58
C PRO A 97 26.09 12.00 1.13
N VAL A 98 26.08 10.68 0.96
CA VAL A 98 26.05 10.05 -0.36
C VAL A 98 24.60 9.92 -0.79
N PHE A 99 24.26 10.44 -1.97
CA PHE A 99 22.93 10.31 -2.53
C PHE A 99 22.87 9.20 -3.57
N LYS A 100 21.88 8.32 -3.43
CA LYS A 100 21.54 7.33 -4.45
C LYS A 100 20.43 7.87 -5.33
N GLU A 101 20.72 8.06 -6.60
CA GLU A 101 19.71 8.37 -7.60
C GLU A 101 18.96 7.10 -8.00
N ILE A 102 17.63 7.14 -8.00
CA ILE A 102 16.75 6.05 -8.42
C ILE A 102 15.74 6.52 -9.46
N HIS A 103 15.46 5.66 -10.43
CA HIS A 103 14.52 5.92 -11.52
C HIS A 103 13.38 4.92 -11.43
N ILE A 104 12.16 5.41 -11.31
CA ILE A 104 10.98 4.57 -11.19
C ILE A 104 10.12 4.77 -12.45
N SER A 105 9.83 3.66 -13.14
CA SER A 105 8.92 3.66 -14.29
C SER A 105 7.52 3.26 -13.85
N LEU A 106 6.59 4.22 -13.87
CA LEU A 106 5.19 4.05 -13.51
C LEU A 106 4.39 3.64 -14.76
N LEU A 107 4.28 2.33 -14.98
CA LEU A 107 3.64 1.74 -16.18
C LEU A 107 2.40 0.89 -15.84
N SER A 108 2.19 0.61 -14.56
CA SER A 108 1.22 -0.39 -14.10
C SER A 108 -0.19 0.16 -14.00
N ARG A 109 -1.20 -0.61 -14.41
CA ARG A 109 -2.62 -0.25 -14.24
C ARG A 109 -3.18 -0.58 -12.85
N ASP A 110 -2.46 -1.41 -12.09
CA ASP A 110 -2.88 -1.86 -10.76
C ASP A 110 -2.12 -1.10 -9.67
N LEU A 111 -2.85 -0.51 -8.71
CA LEU A 111 -2.27 0.18 -7.56
C LEU A 111 -1.30 -0.71 -6.76
N LYS A 112 -1.68 -1.96 -6.51
CA LYS A 112 -0.84 -2.91 -5.78
C LYS A 112 0.48 -3.17 -6.49
N THR A 113 0.45 -3.35 -7.81
CA THR A 113 1.66 -3.56 -8.62
C THR A 113 2.52 -2.31 -8.64
N THR A 114 1.91 -1.12 -8.72
CA THR A 114 2.62 0.16 -8.62
C THR A 114 3.35 0.29 -7.29
N VAL A 115 2.68 0.07 -6.15
CA VAL A 115 3.29 0.15 -4.81
C VAL A 115 4.44 -0.86 -4.68
N LYS A 116 4.23 -2.12 -5.09
CA LYS A 116 5.31 -3.13 -5.08
C LYS A 116 6.51 -2.72 -5.92
N THR A 117 6.27 -2.14 -7.09
CA THR A 117 7.34 -1.67 -7.98
C THR A 117 8.15 -0.57 -7.33
N ILE A 118 7.49 0.41 -6.69
CA ILE A 118 8.15 1.50 -5.97
C ILE A 118 9.01 0.97 -4.83
N LEU A 119 8.42 0.18 -3.92
CA LEU A 119 9.14 -0.34 -2.75
C LEU A 119 10.33 -1.21 -3.16
N LYS A 120 10.15 -2.07 -4.17
CA LYS A 120 11.22 -2.91 -4.70
C LYS A 120 12.36 -2.10 -5.32
N THR A 121 12.04 -1.04 -6.07
CA THR A 121 13.05 -0.17 -6.70
C THR A 121 13.86 0.60 -5.67
N CYS A 122 13.26 0.92 -4.53
CA CYS A 122 13.90 1.63 -3.42
C CYS A 122 14.61 0.68 -2.41
N ASN A 123 14.62 -0.63 -2.63
CA ASN A 123 15.09 -1.63 -1.67
C ASN A 123 14.41 -1.52 -0.28
N LEU A 124 13.12 -1.16 -0.25
CA LEU A 124 12.34 -1.00 0.97
C LEU A 124 11.52 -2.26 1.29
N PRO A 125 11.14 -2.50 2.56
CA PRO A 125 10.34 -3.66 2.94
C PRO A 125 8.97 -3.67 2.25
N LEU A 126 8.55 -4.86 1.80
CA LEU A 126 7.25 -5.09 1.14
C LEU A 126 6.18 -5.65 2.10
N ASP A 127 6.52 -5.87 3.38
CA ASP A 127 5.72 -6.64 4.34
C ASP A 127 4.25 -6.19 4.38
N TYR A 128 4.02 -4.87 4.40
CA TYR A 128 2.66 -4.32 4.44
C TYR A 128 1.78 -4.78 3.25
N VAL A 129 2.34 -4.81 2.03
CA VAL A 129 1.58 -5.13 0.81
C VAL A 129 1.22 -6.62 0.72
N ASP A 130 2.05 -7.47 1.33
CA ASP A 130 1.82 -8.91 1.38
C ASP A 130 0.80 -9.28 2.48
N HIS A 131 0.79 -8.56 3.62
CA HIS A 131 -0.24 -8.72 4.64
C HIS A 131 -1.64 -8.30 4.17
N VAL A 132 -1.78 -7.21 3.39
CA VAL A 132 -3.08 -6.80 2.81
C VAL A 132 -3.68 -7.88 1.89
N ALA A 133 -2.85 -8.71 1.24
CA ALA A 133 -3.33 -9.86 0.47
C ALA A 133 -4.02 -10.92 1.35
N ASN A 134 -3.46 -11.13 2.54
CA ASN A 134 -3.83 -12.21 3.46
C ASN A 134 -4.94 -11.83 4.44
N GLN A 135 -5.16 -10.53 4.68
CA GLN A 135 -6.27 -10.02 5.51
C GLN A 135 -7.66 -10.26 4.88
N SER A 136 -7.74 -10.70 3.61
CA SER A 136 -8.99 -11.18 3.02
C SER A 136 -9.50 -12.51 3.60
N LYS A 137 -8.72 -13.17 4.48
CA LYS A 137 -9.08 -14.44 5.13
C LYS A 137 -9.23 -14.41 6.65
N ILE A 138 -9.05 -13.29 7.33
CA ILE A 138 -9.12 -13.27 8.80
C ILE A 138 -9.79 -11.99 9.30
N ASN A 139 -10.92 -12.18 10.01
CA ASN A 139 -11.48 -11.38 11.12
C ASN A 139 -12.93 -10.89 10.93
N THR A 140 -13.88 -11.83 10.99
CA THR A 140 -15.05 -11.67 11.87
C THR A 140 -14.58 -11.79 13.32
N SER A 141 -14.03 -10.73 13.88
CA SER A 141 -13.87 -10.59 15.32
C SER A 141 -13.98 -9.10 15.65
N SER A 142 -15.21 -8.69 15.92
CA SER A 142 -15.56 -7.39 16.47
C SER A 142 -14.66 -7.06 17.67
N PRO A 143 -14.28 -5.78 17.89
CA PRO A 143 -13.66 -5.38 19.13
C PRO A 143 -14.65 -5.60 20.27
N VAL A 144 -14.37 -6.57 21.13
CA VAL A 144 -15.07 -6.73 22.41
C VAL A 144 -14.71 -5.53 23.28
N PHE A 145 -15.62 -4.57 23.36
CA PHE A 145 -15.59 -3.53 24.38
C PHE A 145 -15.66 -4.23 25.74
N ARG A 146 -14.54 -4.26 26.48
CA ARG A 146 -14.56 -4.68 27.88
C ARG A 146 -14.97 -3.45 28.70
N PRO A 147 -16.03 -3.54 29.53
CA PRO A 147 -16.37 -2.47 30.47
C PRO A 147 -15.19 -2.21 31.40
N LEU A 148 -14.93 -0.93 31.68
CA LEU A 148 -13.98 -0.51 32.72
C LEU A 148 -14.45 -1.05 34.07
N ASP A 149 -13.54 -1.72 34.78
CA ASP A 149 -13.76 -2.25 36.12
C ASP A 149 -14.06 -1.09 37.10
N PRO A 150 -15.23 -1.06 37.77
CA PRO A 150 -15.59 0.01 38.71
C PRO A 150 -14.80 -0.03 40.04
N SER A 151 -13.80 -0.90 40.20
CA SER A 151 -13.03 -1.03 41.44
C SER A 151 -11.93 0.02 41.63
N ILE A 152 -11.70 0.94 40.68
CA ILE A 152 -10.80 2.09 40.86
C ILE A 152 -11.55 3.21 41.59
N VAL A 153 -11.97 2.94 42.82
CA VAL A 153 -12.38 3.98 43.77
C VAL A 153 -11.10 4.60 44.33
N MET A 154 -10.85 5.87 43.98
CA MET A 154 -9.89 6.72 44.68
C MET A 154 -10.25 6.72 46.18
N LYS A 155 -9.41 6.07 47.00
CA LYS A 155 -9.44 6.28 48.45
C LYS A 155 -8.92 7.70 48.71
N PRO A 156 -9.66 8.54 49.44
CA PRO A 156 -9.13 9.83 49.89
C PRO A 156 -7.99 9.56 50.87
N ASN A 157 -6.83 10.16 50.60
CA ASN A 157 -5.64 10.12 51.46
C ASN A 157 -5.92 10.90 52.75
N PRO A 158 -5.93 10.29 53.94
CA PRO A 158 -6.09 11.01 55.18
C PRO A 158 -4.71 11.39 55.73
N GLN A 159 -4.66 12.58 56.34
CA GLN A 159 -3.59 13.12 57.20
C GLN A 159 -2.40 13.78 56.50
N ILE A 160 -2.42 15.11 56.47
CA ILE A 160 -1.35 15.90 57.13
C ILE A 160 -2.03 17.02 57.92
N SER A 161 -1.97 16.87 59.25
CA SER A 161 -2.42 17.81 60.26
C SER A 161 -1.48 19.02 60.35
N LEU A 162 -2.08 20.16 60.69
CA LEU A 162 -1.42 21.40 61.14
C LEU A 162 -0.32 21.15 62.18
N GLN A 163 0.81 21.84 61.99
CA GLN A 163 1.49 22.64 63.01
C GLN A 163 2.39 23.68 62.36
#